data_AF-A0A3Q0SJ60-F1
#
_entry.id   AF-A0A3Q0SJ60-F1
#
_cell.length_a   1.000
_cell.length_b   1.000
_cell.length_c   1.000
_cell.angle_alpha   90.00
_cell.angle_beta   90.00
_cell.angle_gamma   90.00
#
_symmetry.space_group_name_H-M   'P 1'
#
loop_
_entity.id
_entity.type
_entity.pdbx_description
1 polymer ?
#
loop_
_entity_poly.entity_id
_entity_poly.type
_entity_poly.pdbx_seq_one_letter_code
_entity_poly.pdbx_strand_id
1 'polypeptide(L)'
;ESEAEKVERFLISSLSQKLRRLSTKYRTEKIYPTNVGEREENVKKNRYKDILPFDHSRVKLTLKTTNQDTDYINANFIKGMDGPEAYIATQGPLPNTVIDFWRMIWEYNVACRLWEDRRYLCH
;
A
#
# COMPACT_ATOMS: atom_id res chain seq x y z
N GLU A 1 5.03 -15.24 -35.69
CA GLU A 1 5.42 -15.15 -34.28
C GLU A 1 6.67 -16.00 -34.08
N SER A 2 7.72 -15.40 -33.53
CA SER A 2 8.99 -16.07 -33.28
C SER A 2 8.89 -17.03 -32.08
N GLU A 3 9.75 -18.03 -32.02
CA GLU A 3 9.82 -18.92 -30.86
C GLU A 3 10.12 -18.16 -29.55
N ALA A 4 10.86 -17.04 -29.63
CA ALA A 4 11.12 -16.17 -28.50
C ALA A 4 9.83 -15.51 -27.94
N GLU A 5 8.96 -15.00 -28.81
CA GLU A 5 7.68 -14.40 -28.42
C GLU A 5 6.74 -15.43 -27.76
N LYS A 6 6.74 -16.68 -28.26
CA LYS A 6 5.96 -17.77 -27.66
C LYS A 6 6.45 -18.11 -26.24
N VAL A 7 7.76 -18.19 -26.05
CA VAL A 7 8.37 -18.43 -24.73
C VAL A 7 8.04 -17.29 -23.76
N GLU A 8 8.15 -16.04 -24.20
CA GLU A 8 7.81 -14.87 -23.36
C GLU A 8 6.34 -14.90 -22.91
N ARG A 9 5.40 -15.12 -23.84
CA ARG A 9 3.97 -15.23 -23.49
C ARG A 9 3.71 -16.37 -22.51
N PHE A 10 4.37 -17.50 -22.71
CA PHE A 10 4.24 -18.64 -21.81
C PHE A 10 4.74 -18.31 -20.39
N LEU A 11 5.90 -17.65 -20.28
CA LEU A 11 6.45 -17.21 -19.00
C LEU A 11 5.54 -16.19 -18.29
N ILE A 12 5.04 -15.18 -19.01
CA ILE A 12 4.12 -14.18 -18.48
C ILE A 12 2.83 -14.84 -17.96
N SER A 13 2.26 -15.78 -18.73
CA SER A 13 1.07 -16.52 -18.35
C SER A 13 1.30 -17.35 -17.07
N SER A 14 2.42 -18.07 -17.01
CA SER A 14 2.78 -18.88 -15.83
C SER A 14 2.99 -18.01 -14.59
N LEU A 15 3.68 -16.88 -14.71
CA LEU A 15 3.90 -15.94 -13.60
C LEU A 15 2.57 -15.34 -13.11
N SER A 16 1.72 -14.89 -14.03
CA SER A 16 0.38 -14.36 -13.72
C SER A 16 -0.48 -15.38 -12.96
N GLN A 17 -0.46 -16.65 -13.37
CA GLN A 17 -1.16 -17.72 -12.65
C GLN A 17 -0.62 -17.93 -11.24
N LYS A 18 0.71 -17.92 -11.05
CA LYS A 18 1.34 -18.03 -9.73
C LYS A 18 0.96 -16.87 -8.82
N LEU A 19 1.02 -15.64 -9.33
CA LEU A 19 0.65 -14.44 -8.59
C LEU A 19 -0.82 -14.46 -8.16
N ARG A 20 -1.73 -14.88 -9.07
CA ARG A 20 -3.16 -15.03 -8.74
C ARG A 20 -3.38 -16.05 -7.63
N ARG A 21 -2.74 -17.22 -7.69
CA ARG A 21 -2.85 -18.25 -6.64
C ARG A 21 -2.38 -17.75 -5.28
N LEU A 22 -1.23 -17.06 -5.24
CA LEU A 22 -0.71 -16.46 -4.01
C LEU A 22 -1.65 -15.39 -3.46
N SER A 23 -2.13 -14.49 -4.31
CA SER A 23 -3.07 -13.44 -3.92
C SER A 23 -4.37 -14.01 -3.33
N THR A 24 -4.95 -15.03 -3.97
CA THR A 24 -6.15 -15.69 -3.45
C THR A 24 -5.86 -16.32 -2.11
N LYS A 25 -4.76 -17.06 -1.97
CA LYS A 25 -4.36 -17.71 -0.72
C LYS A 25 -4.26 -16.71 0.43
N TYR A 26 -3.51 -15.62 0.25
CA TYR A 26 -3.34 -14.58 1.28
C TYR A 26 -4.67 -13.96 1.70
N ARG A 27 -5.60 -13.77 0.75
CA ARG A 27 -6.93 -13.19 1.02
C ARG A 27 -7.87 -14.18 1.73
N THR A 28 -7.93 -15.43 1.30
CA THR A 28 -8.87 -16.42 1.84
C THR A 28 -8.43 -16.96 3.20
N GLU A 29 -7.13 -17.17 3.39
CA GLU A 29 -6.59 -17.70 4.64
C GLU A 29 -6.34 -16.60 5.70
N LYS A 30 -6.58 -15.32 5.36
CA LYS A 30 -6.32 -14.16 6.23
C LYS A 30 -4.94 -14.22 6.90
N ILE A 31 -3.92 -14.66 6.16
CA ILE A 31 -2.55 -14.84 6.66
C ILE A 31 -2.02 -13.53 7.28
N TYR A 32 -2.41 -12.40 6.70
CA TYR A 32 -2.08 -11.07 7.20
C TYR A 32 -3.37 -10.32 7.56
N PRO A 33 -3.61 -10.04 8.86
CA PRO A 33 -4.82 -9.35 9.28
C PRO A 33 -4.80 -7.87 8.88
N THR A 34 -6.00 -7.30 8.76
CA THR A 34 -6.28 -5.90 8.37
C THR A 34 -7.20 -5.24 9.40
N ASN A 35 -7.16 -5.70 10.66
CA ASN A 35 -8.15 -5.38 11.69
C ASN A 35 -8.22 -3.88 11.98
N VAL A 36 -7.09 -3.16 11.91
CA VAL A 36 -7.06 -1.71 12.16
C VAL A 36 -7.78 -0.95 11.04
N GLY A 37 -7.62 -1.39 9.79
CA GLY A 37 -8.30 -0.79 8.65
C GLY A 37 -9.79 -1.08 8.59
N GLU A 38 -10.24 -2.17 9.23
CA GLU A 38 -11.66 -2.57 9.32
C GLU A 38 -12.44 -1.83 10.41
N ARG A 39 -11.77 -1.13 11.34
CA ARG A 39 -12.45 -0.40 12.43
C ARG A 39 -13.36 0.70 11.88
N GLU A 40 -14.51 0.88 12.51
CA GLU A 40 -15.54 1.83 12.06
C GLU A 40 -15.00 3.26 11.89
N GLU A 41 -14.12 3.70 12.78
CA GLU A 41 -13.47 5.03 12.70
C GLU A 41 -12.55 5.20 11.48
N ASN A 42 -12.03 4.10 10.93
CA ASN A 42 -11.06 4.08 9.84
C ASN A 42 -11.69 3.72 8.48
N VAL A 43 -12.90 3.14 8.44
CA VAL A 43 -13.59 2.78 7.20
C VAL A 43 -13.67 3.95 6.22
N LYS A 44 -13.95 5.17 6.72
CA LYS A 44 -14.06 6.38 5.90
C LYS A 44 -12.71 6.91 5.39
N LYS A 45 -11.59 6.38 5.88
CA LYS A 45 -10.23 6.73 5.45
C LYS A 45 -9.73 5.82 4.31
N ASN A 46 -10.47 4.76 3.96
CA ASN A 46 -10.13 3.82 2.90
C ASN A 46 -10.86 4.17 1.59
N ARG A 47 -10.11 4.28 0.49
CA ARG A 47 -10.69 4.55 -0.84
C ARG A 47 -11.53 3.38 -1.35
N TYR A 48 -11.10 2.17 -1.08
CA TYR A 48 -11.79 0.93 -1.44
C TYR A 48 -11.98 0.07 -0.21
N LYS A 49 -13.16 -0.53 -0.06
CA LYS A 49 -13.51 -1.35 1.11
C LYS A 49 -12.66 -2.63 1.21
N ASP A 50 -12.17 -3.12 0.08
CA ASP A 50 -11.45 -4.38 -0.02
C ASP A 50 -9.94 -4.22 -0.22
N ILE A 51 -9.43 -2.99 -0.15
CA ILE A 51 -8.00 -2.67 -0.19
C ILE A 51 -7.63 -2.00 1.14
N LEU A 52 -7.18 -2.83 2.09
CA LEU A 52 -6.83 -2.42 3.44
C LEU A 52 -5.36 -2.70 3.73
N PRO A 53 -4.69 -1.88 4.55
CA PRO A 53 -3.30 -2.11 4.88
C PRO A 53 -3.16 -3.28 5.85
N PHE A 54 -2.13 -4.10 5.66
CA PHE A 54 -1.83 -5.18 6.61
C PHE A 54 -1.35 -4.62 7.95
N ASP A 55 -1.85 -5.15 9.06
CA ASP A 55 -1.58 -4.62 10.40
C ASP A 55 -0.09 -4.65 10.79
N HIS A 56 0.64 -5.67 10.30
CA HIS A 56 2.04 -5.92 10.66
C HIS A 56 3.03 -4.95 9.98
N SER A 57 2.65 -4.35 8.86
CA SER A 57 3.51 -3.47 8.07
C SER A 57 2.88 -2.11 7.81
N ARG A 58 1.74 -1.79 8.43
CA ARG A 58 1.07 -0.51 8.21
C ARG A 58 1.94 0.64 8.72
N VAL A 59 1.86 1.76 8.02
CA VAL A 59 2.44 3.01 8.50
C VAL A 59 1.63 3.52 9.69
N LYS A 60 2.30 4.01 10.74
CA LYS A 60 1.68 4.54 11.95
C LYS A 60 2.02 6.01 12.08
N LEU A 61 1.01 6.88 12.18
CA LEU A 61 1.24 8.31 12.35
C LEU A 61 1.35 8.67 13.84
N THR A 62 2.54 9.07 14.27
CA THR A 62 2.79 9.54 15.64
C THR A 62 2.66 11.06 15.74
N LEU A 63 2.95 11.80 14.67
CA LEU A 63 2.80 13.24 14.61
C LEU A 63 1.33 13.65 14.77
N LYS A 64 0.98 14.41 15.81
CA LYS A 64 -0.37 14.96 16.01
C LYS A 64 -0.39 16.45 15.73
N THR A 65 -1.31 16.88 14.88
CA THR A 65 -1.65 18.29 14.60
C THR A 65 -2.89 18.74 15.37
N THR A 66 -3.80 17.80 15.67
CA THR A 66 -4.99 18.03 16.48
C THR A 66 -5.24 16.87 17.44
N ASN A 67 -6.10 17.09 18.45
CA ASN A 67 -6.51 16.03 19.39
C ASN A 67 -7.40 14.94 18.73
N GLN A 68 -7.89 15.17 17.51
CA GLN A 68 -8.73 14.22 16.78
C GLN A 68 -7.91 13.33 15.84
N ASP A 69 -6.61 13.58 15.70
CA ASP A 69 -5.75 12.85 14.80
C ASP A 69 -5.57 11.41 15.28
N THR A 70 -5.82 10.45 14.40
CA THR A 70 -5.54 9.03 14.65
C THR A 70 -4.13 8.66 14.20
N ASP A 71 -3.70 7.43 14.49
CA ASP A 71 -2.45 6.86 13.97
C ASP A 71 -2.62 6.19 12.60
N TYR A 72 -3.84 6.23 12.04
CA TYR A 72 -4.21 5.44 10.88
C TYR A 72 -4.08 6.23 9.57
N ILE A 73 -3.40 5.61 8.62
CA ILE A 73 -3.42 5.92 7.19
C ILE A 73 -3.41 4.60 6.41
N ASN A 74 -4.09 4.54 5.26
CA ASN A 74 -4.07 3.37 4.39
C ASN A 74 -2.75 3.32 3.60
N ALA A 75 -1.71 2.85 4.27
CA ALA A 75 -0.36 2.69 3.73
C ALA A 75 0.40 1.56 4.41
N ASN A 76 1.31 0.91 3.68
CA ASN A 76 2.22 -0.11 4.19
C ASN A 76 3.67 0.19 3.80
N PHE A 77 4.60 -0.18 4.67
CA PHE A 77 6.00 -0.30 4.32
C PHE A 77 6.23 -1.50 3.39
N ILE A 78 7.05 -1.28 2.37
CA ILE A 78 7.54 -2.33 1.48
C ILE A 78 9.06 -2.42 1.66
N LYS A 79 9.52 -3.63 1.91
CA LYS A 79 10.94 -3.97 1.97
C LYS A 79 11.59 -3.74 0.62
N GLY A 80 12.67 -2.96 0.62
CA GLY A 80 13.55 -2.78 -0.52
C GLY A 80 14.89 -3.47 -0.31
N MET A 81 15.84 -3.17 -1.20
CA MET A 81 17.23 -3.61 -1.06
C MET A 81 17.90 -2.95 0.16
N ASP A 82 17.55 -1.69 0.43
CA ASP A 82 18.20 -0.86 1.46
C ASP A 82 17.63 -1.07 2.87
N GLY A 83 16.54 -1.82 3.02
CA GLY A 83 15.95 -2.08 4.33
C GLY A 83 14.49 -2.55 4.31
N PRO A 84 13.97 -2.95 5.49
CA PRO A 84 12.57 -3.40 5.65
C PRO A 84 11.53 -2.30 5.39
N GLU A 85 11.91 -1.02 5.49
CA GLU A 85 11.03 0.15 5.37
C GLU A 85 11.50 1.09 4.26
N ALA A 86 11.94 0.52 3.12
CA ALA A 86 12.54 1.30 2.04
C ALA A 86 11.52 2.09 1.21
N TYR A 87 10.29 1.62 1.12
CA TYR A 87 9.23 2.30 0.37
C TYR A 87 7.94 2.35 1.16
N ILE A 88 7.11 3.36 0.87
CA ILE A 88 5.73 3.43 1.36
C ILE A 88 4.77 3.30 0.18
N ALA A 89 4.00 2.22 0.17
CA ALA A 89 2.85 2.09 -0.72
C ALA A 89 1.60 2.62 -0.01
N THR A 90 0.90 3.56 -0.64
CA THR A 90 -0.31 4.19 -0.11
C THR A 90 -1.35 4.34 -1.22
N GLN A 91 -2.62 4.42 -0.82
CA GLN A 91 -3.66 4.90 -1.73
C GLN A 91 -3.44 6.37 -2.13
N GLY A 92 -4.02 6.79 -3.26
CA GLY A 92 -4.18 8.22 -3.53
C GLY A 92 -5.05 8.89 -2.46
N PRO A 93 -4.62 10.02 -1.87
CA PRO A 93 -5.31 10.62 -0.71
C PRO A 93 -6.76 10.99 -1.05
N LEU A 94 -7.66 10.79 -0.09
CA LEU A 94 -9.04 11.25 -0.15
C LEU A 94 -9.12 12.68 0.40
N PRO A 95 -10.17 13.46 0.10
CA PRO A 95 -10.31 14.81 0.66
C PRO A 95 -10.17 14.85 2.20
N ASN A 96 -10.68 13.84 2.90
CA ASN A 96 -10.61 13.71 4.36
C ASN A 96 -9.32 13.04 4.89
N THR A 97 -8.38 12.65 4.02
CA THR A 97 -7.10 12.04 4.43
C THR A 97 -5.88 12.78 3.87
N VAL A 98 -6.07 13.93 3.22
CA VAL A 98 -4.96 14.77 2.73
C VAL A 98 -4.01 15.16 3.87
N ILE A 99 -4.55 15.51 5.05
CA ILE A 99 -3.72 15.87 6.20
C ILE A 99 -2.94 14.66 6.73
N ASP A 100 -3.57 13.49 6.83
CA ASP A 100 -2.90 12.25 7.21
C ASP A 100 -1.76 11.91 6.24
N PHE A 101 -1.98 12.12 4.93
CA PHE A 101 -0.95 11.93 3.91
C PHE A 101 0.25 12.86 4.12
N TRP A 102 0.03 14.16 4.34
CA TRP A 102 1.14 15.09 4.57
C TRP A 102 1.86 14.85 5.91
N ARG A 103 1.12 14.45 6.95
CA ARG A 103 1.71 14.00 8.22
C ARG A 103 2.67 12.82 7.99
N MET A 104 2.27 11.86 7.17
CA MET A 104 3.12 10.72 6.78
C MET A 104 4.40 11.17 6.07
N ILE A 105 4.28 12.03 5.06
CA ILE A 105 5.44 12.50 4.29
C ILE A 105 6.42 13.24 5.18
N TRP A 106 5.91 14.09 6.07
CA TRP A 106 6.73 14.84 7.01
C TRP A 106 7.40 13.94 8.05
N GLU A 107 6.64 13.06 8.69
CA GLU A 107 7.11 12.21 9.79
C GLU A 107 8.18 11.21 9.33
N TYR A 108 8.00 10.61 8.15
CA TYR A 108 8.92 9.61 7.61
C TYR A 108 9.95 10.19 6.63
N ASN A 109 10.03 11.53 6.54
CA ASN A 109 10.96 12.25 5.66
C ASN A 109 10.99 11.70 4.23
N VAL A 110 9.80 11.49 3.67
CA VAL A 110 9.64 10.81 2.40
C VAL A 110 9.81 11.81 1.26
N ALA A 111 10.71 11.53 0.32
CA ALA A 111 10.87 12.29 -0.90
C ALA A 111 9.85 11.77 -1.94
N CYS A 112 8.63 12.33 -1.95
CA CYS A 112 7.71 12.05 -3.06
C CYS A 112 8.22 12.71 -4.34
N ARG A 113 8.80 11.91 -5.24
CA ARG A 113 9.07 12.34 -6.61
C ARG A 113 7.84 12.05 -7.47
N LEU A 114 7.35 13.07 -8.17
CA LEU A 114 6.34 12.91 -9.21
C LEU A 114 6.86 11.87 -10.23
N TRP A 115 6.12 10.79 -10.41
CA TRP A 115 6.37 9.83 -11.48
C TRP A 115 5.31 10.04 -12.57
N GLU A 116 5.67 9.78 -13.82
CA GLU A 116 4.83 10.04 -15.00
C GLU A 116 3.41 9.46 -14.84
N ASP A 117 2.42 10.18 -15.39
CA ASP A 117 0.98 9.86 -15.37
C ASP A 117 0.22 10.04 -14.03
N ARG A 118 0.52 11.10 -13.27
CA ARG A 118 -0.24 11.53 -12.07
C ARG A 118 -0.28 10.49 -10.94
N ARG A 119 0.69 9.57 -10.90
CA ARG A 119 0.85 8.60 -9.81
C ARG A 119 2.01 9.05 -8.93
N TYR A 120 1.79 9.09 -7.61
CA TYR A 120 2.82 9.46 -6.65
C TYR A 120 3.62 8.22 -6.27
N LEU A 121 4.95 8.27 -6.43
CA LEU A 121 5.87 7.30 -5.82
C LEU A 121 6.60 8.03 -4.71
N CYS A 122 6.44 7.55 -3.48
CA CYS A 122 7.02 8.15 -2.29
C CYS A 122 8.11 7.19 -1.77
N HIS A 123 9.35 7.69 -1.76
CA HIS A 123 10.56 6.97 -1.38
C HIS A 123 11.25 7.68 -0.22
#